data_AF-A0A5A7QH81-F1
#
_entry.id   AF-A0A5A7QH81-F1
#
_cell.length_a   1.000
_cell.length_b   1.000
_cell.length_c   1.000
_cell.angle_alpha   90.00
_cell.angle_beta   90.00
_cell.angle_gamma   90.00
#
_symmetry.space_group_name_H-M   'P 1'
#
loop_
_entity.id
_entity.type
_entity.pdbx_description
1 polymer ?
#
loop_
_entity_poly.entity_id
_entity_poly.type
_entity_poly.pdbx_seq_one_letter_code
_entity_poly.pdbx_strand_id
1 'polypeptide(L)'
;VTSSYGNNYHNSEHVNEGHFAFQAVEAGDYMACFFAADHNPATTLTIDFDWKSGLMEIELKKMFDTVQSIHDEMFYLREREEEMQELNRSTNSKMFWFSFLSILVCLSVAGLQLWHLKSFFEKKKLI
;
A
#
# COMPACT_ATOMS: atom_id res chain seq x y z
N VAL A 1 5.13 -2.68 -42.85
CA VAL A 1 4.90 -1.83 -41.68
C VAL A 1 6.04 -0.85 -41.54
N THR A 2 5.72 0.44 -41.55
CA THR A 2 6.69 1.55 -41.43
C THR A 2 6.28 2.48 -40.30
N SER A 3 7.22 2.98 -39.49
CA SER A 3 6.94 4.02 -38.49
C SER A 3 6.89 5.41 -39.12
N SER A 4 6.30 6.36 -38.39
CA SER A 4 6.32 7.80 -38.71
C SER A 4 7.74 8.38 -38.89
N TYR A 5 8.76 7.75 -38.32
CA TYR A 5 10.17 8.13 -38.47
C TYR A 5 10.82 7.60 -39.76
N GLY A 6 10.10 6.81 -40.57
CA GLY A 6 10.60 6.22 -41.81
C GLY A 6 11.30 4.87 -41.65
N ASN A 7 11.33 4.31 -40.44
CA ASN A 7 11.91 2.99 -40.20
C ASN A 7 10.98 1.89 -40.73
N ASN A 8 11.54 0.90 -41.45
CA ASN A 8 10.79 -0.27 -41.91
C ASN A 8 10.92 -1.40 -40.87
N TYR A 9 9.79 -1.83 -40.31
CA TYR A 9 9.73 -2.88 -39.30
C TYR A 9 9.32 -4.24 -39.86
N HIS A 10 8.61 -4.25 -40.99
CA HIS A 10 8.17 -5.47 -41.63
C HIS A 10 7.86 -5.26 -43.11
N ASN A 11 8.36 -6.12 -43.98
CA ASN A 11 8.01 -6.16 -45.40
C ASN A 11 7.98 -7.63 -45.84
N SER A 12 6.92 -7.99 -46.57
CA SER A 12 6.74 -9.31 -47.17
C SER A 12 6.08 -9.13 -48.53
N GLU A 13 6.56 -9.87 -49.52
CA GLU A 13 6.05 -9.84 -50.90
C GLU A 13 5.76 -11.27 -51.37
N HIS A 14 4.85 -11.41 -52.34
CA HIS A 14 4.49 -12.71 -52.95
C HIS A 14 4.02 -13.77 -51.94
N VAL A 15 3.27 -13.35 -50.92
CA VAL A 15 2.70 -14.27 -49.91
C VAL A 15 1.23 -14.56 -50.22
N ASN A 16 0.87 -15.84 -50.28
CA ASN A 16 -0.52 -16.28 -50.49
C ASN A 16 -1.32 -16.32 -49.17
N GLU A 17 -0.70 -16.73 -48.07
CA GLU A 17 -1.28 -16.80 -46.72
C GLU A 17 -0.19 -16.71 -45.64
N GLY A 18 -0.50 -16.16 -44.46
CA GLY A 18 0.46 -16.12 -43.36
C GLY A 18 0.01 -15.29 -42.16
N HIS A 19 0.70 -15.48 -41.03
CA HIS A 19 0.55 -14.67 -39.82
C HIS A 19 1.81 -13.82 -39.63
N PHE A 20 1.61 -12.53 -39.39
CA PHE A 20 2.70 -11.57 -39.22
C PHE A 20 2.52 -10.81 -37.92
N ALA A 21 3.63 -10.65 -37.19
CA ALA A 21 3.67 -9.87 -35.95
C ALA A 21 4.92 -8.99 -35.94
N PHE A 22 4.79 -7.81 -35.37
CA PHE A 22 5.91 -6.91 -35.12
C PHE A 22 5.71 -6.25 -33.76
N GLN A 23 6.80 -5.80 -33.14
CA GLN A 23 6.77 -5.05 -31.89
C GLN A 23 7.01 -3.57 -32.21
N ALA A 24 6.12 -2.69 -31.74
CA ALA A 24 6.35 -1.26 -31.75
C ALA A 24 7.38 -0.90 -30.67
N VAL A 25 8.62 -0.66 -31.07
CA VAL A 25 9.75 -0.33 -30.16
C VAL A 25 9.91 1.19 -29.97
N GLU A 26 9.36 1.99 -30.87
CA GLU A 26 9.34 3.44 -30.82
C GLU A 26 7.92 3.96 -30.62
N ALA A 27 7.77 5.08 -29.91
CA ALA A 27 6.49 5.75 -29.74
C ALA A 27 6.08 6.47 -31.03
N GLY A 28 4.85 6.28 -31.48
CA GLY A 28 4.31 6.98 -32.65
C GLY A 28 3.40 6.09 -33.49
N ASP A 29 2.99 6.64 -34.64
CA ASP A 29 2.08 5.96 -35.56
C ASP A 29 2.83 5.00 -36.48
N TYR A 30 2.20 3.85 -36.74
CA TYR A 30 2.70 2.82 -37.64
C TYR A 30 1.71 2.60 -38.77
N MET A 31 2.22 2.50 -40.01
CA MET A 31 1.41 2.26 -41.20
C MET A 31 1.67 0.86 -41.75
N ALA A 32 0.59 0.09 -41.96
CA ALA A 32 0.60 -1.20 -42.64
C ALA A 32 -0.11 -1.07 -43.99
N CYS A 33 0.57 -1.43 -45.07
CA CYS A 33 0.02 -1.41 -46.42
C CYS A 33 -0.15 -2.84 -46.93
N PHE A 34 -1.31 -3.12 -47.51
CA PHE A 34 -1.63 -4.41 -48.12
C PHE A 34 -1.98 -4.17 -49.59
N PHE A 35 -1.45 -5.01 -50.47
CA PHE A 35 -1.71 -4.94 -51.90
C PHE A 35 -2.01 -6.33 -52.42
N ALA A 36 -3.04 -6.45 -53.24
CA ALA A 36 -3.42 -7.68 -53.93
C ALA A 36 -3.57 -7.39 -55.42
N ALA A 37 -3.04 -8.29 -56.24
CA ALA A 37 -3.23 -8.23 -57.68
C ALA A 37 -4.68 -8.57 -58.04
N ASP A 38 -5.17 -7.98 -59.13
CA ASP A 38 -6.50 -8.27 -59.64
C ASP A 38 -6.56 -9.71 -60.17
N HIS A 39 -7.51 -10.50 -59.67
CA HIS A 39 -7.64 -11.92 -59.95
C HIS A 39 -8.96 -12.20 -60.67
N ASN A 40 -8.90 -12.96 -61.77
CA ASN A 40 -10.08 -13.47 -62.48
C ASN A 40 -10.05 -15.01 -62.49
N PRO A 41 -10.93 -15.72 -61.75
CA PRO A 41 -12.11 -15.20 -61.03
C PRO A 41 -11.75 -14.41 -59.75
N ALA A 42 -12.66 -13.51 -59.35
CA ALA A 42 -12.49 -12.66 -58.17
C ALA A 42 -12.23 -13.50 -56.91
N THR A 43 -11.16 -13.17 -56.19
CA THR A 43 -10.76 -13.84 -54.94
C THR A 43 -10.95 -12.87 -53.78
N THR A 44 -11.52 -13.34 -52.66
CA THR A 44 -11.69 -12.53 -51.45
C THR A 44 -10.43 -12.59 -50.60
N LEU A 45 -9.90 -11.43 -50.22
CA LEU A 45 -8.78 -11.33 -49.30
C LEU A 45 -9.29 -11.01 -47.89
N THR A 46 -8.90 -11.82 -46.90
CA THR A 46 -9.28 -11.67 -45.49
C THR A 46 -8.06 -11.22 -44.69
N ILE A 47 -8.18 -10.07 -44.01
CA ILE A 47 -7.15 -9.55 -43.12
C ILE A 47 -7.73 -9.51 -41.72
N ASP A 48 -7.04 -10.15 -40.79
CA ASP A 48 -7.37 -10.12 -39.36
C ASP A 48 -6.28 -9.36 -38.60
N PHE A 49 -6.68 -8.53 -37.65
CA PHE A 49 -5.78 -7.70 -36.85
C PHE A 49 -5.91 -8.06 -35.38
N ASP A 50 -4.82 -8.57 -34.79
CA ASP A 50 -4.70 -8.81 -33.37
C ASP A 50 -3.69 -7.82 -32.76
N TRP A 51 -4.15 -6.95 -31.84
CA TRP A 51 -3.27 -6.08 -31.07
C TRP A 51 -3.03 -6.67 -29.68
N LYS A 52 -1.76 -6.83 -29.30
CA LYS A 52 -1.38 -7.29 -27.95
C LYS A 52 -0.69 -6.17 -27.18
N SER A 53 -1.40 -5.60 -26.21
CA SER A 53 -0.91 -4.50 -25.36
C SER A 53 -0.20 -5.03 -24.09
N GLY A 54 0.97 -5.65 -24.26
CA GLY A 54 1.72 -6.20 -23.13
C GLY A 54 2.21 -5.16 -22.11
N LEU A 55 2.46 -3.92 -22.54
CA LEU A 55 2.98 -2.85 -21.66
C LEU A 55 1.97 -2.41 -20.60
N MET A 56 0.69 -2.28 -20.97
CA MET A 56 -0.36 -1.83 -20.05
C MET A 56 -0.62 -2.86 -18.95
N GLU A 57 -0.60 -4.15 -19.29
CA GLU A 57 -0.78 -5.23 -18.31
C GLU A 57 0.38 -5.28 -17.30
N ILE A 58 1.61 -5.06 -17.75
CA ILE A 58 2.80 -5.05 -16.88
C ILE A 58 2.75 -3.87 -15.91
N GLU A 59 2.38 -2.69 -16.38
CA GLU A 59 2.30 -1.48 -15.55
C GLU A 59 1.15 -1.58 -14.52
N LEU A 60 -0.01 -2.08 -14.94
CA LEU A 60 -1.14 -2.37 -14.05
C LEU A 60 -0.74 -3.37 -12.95
N LYS A 61 -0.02 -4.43 -13.32
CA LYS A 61 0.45 -5.45 -12.38
C LYS A 61 1.43 -4.90 -11.35
N LYS A 62 2.37 -4.03 -11.77
CA LYS A 62 3.30 -3.37 -10.83
C LYS A 62 2.59 -2.54 -9.78
N MET A 63 1.58 -1.77 -10.19
CA MET A 63 0.78 -0.96 -9.25
C MET A 63 -0.01 -1.85 -8.30
N PHE A 64 -0.61 -2.93 -8.80
CA PHE A 64 -1.32 -3.90 -7.98
C PHE A 64 -0.42 -4.55 -6.93
N ASP A 65 0.77 -5.03 -7.34
CA ASP A 65 1.74 -5.64 -6.43
C ASP A 65 2.22 -4.63 -5.36
N THR A 66 2.35 -3.34 -5.72
CA THR A 66 2.70 -2.28 -4.77
C THR A 66 1.58 -2.05 -3.74
N VAL A 67 0.32 -1.98 -4.17
CA VAL A 67 -0.83 -1.81 -3.28
C VAL A 67 -0.98 -3.01 -2.34
N GLN A 68 -0.77 -4.23 -2.86
CA GLN A 68 -0.79 -5.45 -2.07
C GLN A 68 0.26 -5.39 -0.95
N SER A 69 1.49 -4.98 -1.27
CA SER A 69 2.56 -4.82 -0.28
C SER A 69 2.20 -3.81 0.83
N ILE A 70 1.60 -2.67 0.47
CA ILE A 70 1.16 -1.65 1.44
C ILE A 70 0.04 -2.21 2.33
N HIS A 71 -0.88 -2.99 1.77
CA HIS A 71 -2.00 -3.57 2.50
C HIS A 71 -1.53 -4.54 3.59
N ASP A 72 -0.54 -5.37 3.27
CA ASP A 72 0.05 -6.31 4.24
C ASP A 72 0.78 -5.57 5.38
N GLU A 73 1.54 -4.52 5.07
CA GLU A 73 2.18 -3.69 6.10
C GLU A 73 1.17 -2.97 7.00
N MET A 74 0.07 -2.47 6.43
CA MET A 74 -1.02 -1.84 7.19
C MET A 74 -1.66 -2.82 8.18
N PHE A 75 -1.86 -4.08 7.78
CA PHE A 75 -2.36 -5.12 8.67
C PHE A 75 -1.39 -5.42 9.81
N TYR A 76 -0.09 -5.50 9.53
CA TYR A 76 0.93 -5.68 10.56
C TYR A 76 0.95 -4.53 11.58
N LEU A 77 0.88 -3.28 11.11
CA LEU A 77 0.84 -2.12 11.99
C LEU A 77 -0.43 -2.08 12.85
N ARG A 78 -1.58 -2.52 12.31
CA ARG A 78 -2.84 -2.61 13.03
C ARG A 78 -2.76 -3.56 14.23
N GLU A 79 -2.18 -4.75 14.04
CA GLU A 79 -2.01 -5.73 15.12
C GLU A 79 -1.14 -5.18 16.26
N ARG A 80 -0.06 -4.47 15.91
CA ARG A 80 0.80 -3.77 16.88
C ARG A 80 0.07 -2.64 17.63
N GLU A 81 -0.85 -1.93 16.97
CA GLU A 81 -1.66 -0.89 17.63
C GLU A 81 -2.60 -1.50 18.68
N GLU A 82 -3.24 -2.63 18.36
CA GLU A 82 -4.14 -3.34 19.27
C GLU A 82 -3.40 -3.81 20.54
N GLU A 83 -2.20 -4.39 20.39
CA GLU A 83 -1.33 -4.74 21.53
C GLU A 83 -0.95 -3.51 22.37
N MET A 84 -0.60 -2.40 21.72
CA MET A 84 -0.23 -1.16 22.41
C MET A 84 -1.42 -0.57 23.18
N GLN A 85 -2.63 -0.63 22.63
CA GLN A 85 -3.86 -0.21 23.32
C GLN A 85 -4.15 -1.09 24.54
N GLU A 86 -3.95 -2.40 24.45
CA GLU A 86 -4.13 -3.31 25.59
C GLU A 86 -3.12 -3.05 26.71
N LEU A 87 -1.84 -2.86 26.35
CA LEU A 87 -0.79 -2.49 27.30
C LEU A 87 -1.11 -1.16 28.00
N ASN A 88 -1.59 -0.16 27.26
CA ASN A 88 -2.00 1.12 27.83
C ASN A 88 -3.17 0.94 28.83
N ARG A 89 -4.18 0.12 28.48
CA ARG A 89 -5.33 -0.17 29.36
C ARG A 89 -4.90 -0.87 30.64
N SER A 90 -4.04 -1.88 30.54
CA SER A 90 -3.54 -2.63 31.71
C SER A 90 -2.67 -1.76 32.63
N THR A 91 -1.86 -0.86 32.05
CA THR A 91 -1.01 0.09 32.77
C THR A 91 -1.85 1.12 33.51
N ASN A 92 -2.88 1.68 32.87
CA ASN A 92 -3.75 2.68 33.48
C ASN A 92 -4.50 2.14 34.71
N SER A 93 -4.95 0.89 34.67
CA SER A 93 -5.63 0.26 35.82
C SER A 93 -4.69 0.03 37.01
N LYS A 94 -3.45 -0.42 36.76
CA LYS A 94 -2.44 -0.59 37.82
C LYS A 94 -2.02 0.77 38.41
N MET A 95 -1.92 1.80 37.57
CA MET A 95 -1.57 3.16 37.97
C MET A 95 -2.58 3.76 38.96
N PHE A 96 -3.88 3.46 38.79
CA PHE A 96 -4.92 3.89 39.73
C PHE A 96 -4.68 3.34 41.14
N TRP A 97 -4.38 2.05 41.28
CA TRP A 97 -4.12 1.43 42.59
C TRP A 97 -2.89 2.01 43.28
N PHE A 98 -1.80 2.23 42.55
CA PHE A 98 -0.61 2.87 43.10
C PHE A 98 -0.88 4.32 43.52
N SER A 99 -1.66 5.06 42.75
CA SER A 99 -2.09 6.42 43.09
C SER A 99 -2.91 6.46 44.39
N PHE A 100 -3.88 5.55 44.52
CA PHE A 100 -4.69 5.43 45.72
C PHE A 100 -3.87 5.08 46.96
N LEU A 101 -2.96 4.11 46.85
CA LEU A 101 -2.04 3.73 47.92
C LEU A 101 -1.17 4.92 48.37
N SER A 102 -0.65 5.69 47.41
CA SER A 102 0.16 6.89 47.70
C SER A 102 -0.62 7.93 48.51
N ILE A 103 -1.88 8.19 48.16
CA ILE A 103 -2.72 9.16 48.88
C ILE A 103 -2.98 8.71 50.32
N LEU A 104 -3.28 7.42 50.53
CA LEU A 104 -3.50 6.86 51.86
C LEU A 104 -2.26 6.99 52.76
N VAL A 105 -1.07 6.73 52.20
CA VAL A 105 0.19 6.89 52.93
C VAL A 105 0.40 8.35 53.32
N CYS A 106 0.19 9.30 52.41
CA CYS A 106 0.32 10.73 52.69
C CYS A 106 -0.65 11.21 53.78
N LEU A 107 -1.91 10.80 53.74
CA LEU A 107 -2.91 11.14 54.76
C LEU A 107 -2.55 10.56 56.12
N SER A 108 -2.04 9.33 56.15
CA SER A 108 -1.59 8.66 57.38
C SER A 108 -0.44 9.43 58.03
N VAL A 109 0.56 9.84 57.24
CA VAL A 109 1.69 10.65 57.72
C VAL A 109 1.23 12.01 58.25
N ALA A 110 0.35 12.71 57.52
CA ALA A 110 -0.20 13.99 57.96
C ALA A 110 -0.99 13.85 59.29
N GLY A 111 -1.79 12.79 59.43
CA GLY A 111 -2.51 12.48 60.66
C GLY A 111 -1.57 12.23 61.85
N LEU A 112 -0.52 11.45 61.65
CA LEU A 112 0.51 11.22 62.67
C LEU A 112 1.26 12.50 63.05
N GLN A 113 1.60 13.35 62.08
CA GLN A 113 2.23 14.64 62.34
C GLN A 113 1.35 15.55 63.20
N LEU A 114 0.05 15.63 62.90
CA LEU A 114 -0.92 16.41 63.69
C LEU A 114 -1.11 15.82 65.09
N TRP A 115 -1.21 14.49 65.21
CA TRP A 115 -1.35 13.81 66.50
C TRP A 115 -0.12 14.01 67.39
N HIS A 116 1.08 13.86 66.83
CA HIS A 116 2.33 14.08 67.54
C HIS A 116 2.44 15.53 68.04
N LEU A 117 2.10 16.51 67.20
CA LEU A 117 2.11 17.92 67.59
C LEU A 117 1.11 18.20 68.72
N LYS A 118 -0.11 17.65 68.64
CA LYS A 118 -1.12 17.79 69.72
C LYS A 118 -0.65 17.17 71.03
N SER A 119 -0.13 15.94 70.99
CA SER A 119 0.37 15.25 72.19
C SER A 119 1.55 16.00 72.82
N PHE A 120 2.40 16.61 72.00
CA PHE A 120 3.52 17.43 72.49
C PHE A 120 3.03 18.69 73.23
N PHE A 121 2.00 19.38 72.71
CA PHE A 121 1.40 20.55 73.38
C PHE A 121 0.66 20.18 74.67
N GLU A 122 -0.11 19.08 74.69
CA GLU A 122 -0.79 18.61 75.91
C GLU A 122 0.19 18.23 77.02
N LYS A 123 1.28 17.52 76.68
CA LYS A 123 2.29 17.12 77.68
C LYS A 123 3.08 18.29 78.24
N LYS A 124 3.22 19.37 77.48
CA LYS A 124 3.94 20.59 77.88
C LYS A 124 3.06 21.61 78.63
N LYS A 125 1.74 21.36 78.80
CA LYS A 125 0.77 22.27 79.45
C LYS A 125 0.89 23.73 78.96
N LEU A 126 0.99 23.92 77.64
CA LEU A 126 1.01 25.26 77.03
C LEU A 126 -0.38 25.71 76.54
N ILE A 127 -1.42 24.92 76.85
CA ILE A 127 -2.84 25.30 76.89
C ILE A 127 -3.43 24.66 78.14
#